data_AF-A0A167RJT1-F1
#
_entry.id   AF-A0A167RJT1-F1
#
_cell.length_a   1.000
_cell.length_b   1.000
_cell.length_c   1.000
_cell.angle_alpha   90.00
_cell.angle_beta   90.00
_cell.angle_gamma   90.00
#
_symmetry.space_group_name_H-M   'P 1'
#
loop_
_entity.id
_entity.type
_entity.pdbx_description
1 polymer ?
#
loop_
_entity_poly.entity_id
_entity_poly.type
_entity_poly.pdbx_seq_one_letter_code
_entity_poly.pdbx_strand_id
1 'polypeptide(L)'
;MVAHRGPNRGSYIWGRSIHNTRIERLWVDVTNAFGRKWSEFFYTLETNHGMNPLNEDHIWLLHWLFLEDMNRDAVNFQNEWNFHTLALREGNQRPVVLFLVGCLQLGARGITLRMEDDEDYFRDPNGFGLPFNPDDNPISGFDAIRGTQSLNGDAVPQRLNTIDSPPLRCPITPREQRILARGLEGYLTASDWIMLTERWRRACEICASLLRQR
;
A
#
# COMPACT_ATOMS: atom_id res chain seq x y z
N MET A 1 5.17 7.94 23.06
CA MET A 1 4.69 8.53 21.77
C MET A 1 3.50 9.46 21.96
N VAL A 2 2.41 9.02 22.61
CA VAL A 2 1.23 9.87 22.93
C VAL A 2 1.60 11.11 23.76
N ALA A 3 2.44 10.96 24.78
CA ALA A 3 2.91 12.07 25.61
C ALA A 3 3.74 13.14 24.84
N HIS A 4 4.37 12.78 23.71
CA HIS A 4 5.21 13.69 22.93
C HIS A 4 4.55 14.19 21.63
N ARG A 5 3.55 13.48 21.11
CA ARG A 5 2.90 13.77 19.80
C ARG A 5 1.40 14.03 19.90
N GLY A 6 0.82 13.93 21.09
CA GLY A 6 -0.60 14.16 21.36
C GLY A 6 -1.48 12.90 21.21
N PRO A 7 -2.62 12.83 21.92
CA PRO A 7 -3.61 11.76 21.78
C PRO A 7 -4.37 11.80 20.44
N ASN A 8 -5.05 10.71 20.07
CA ASN A 8 -5.93 10.60 18.88
C ASN A 8 -5.29 10.77 17.49
N ARG A 9 -3.96 10.63 17.39
CA ARG A 9 -3.27 10.57 16.08
C ARG A 9 -3.25 9.18 15.43
N GLY A 10 -3.46 8.10 16.19
CA GLY A 10 -3.28 6.74 15.67
C GLY A 10 -1.84 6.45 15.21
N SER A 11 -0.86 7.26 15.61
CA SER A 11 0.52 7.24 15.08
C SER A 11 1.38 6.09 15.59
N TYR A 12 0.79 5.06 16.19
CA TYR A 12 1.48 3.87 16.67
C TYR A 12 0.56 2.66 16.56
N ILE A 13 1.13 1.48 16.31
CA ILE A 13 0.37 0.23 16.27
C ILE A 13 -0.07 -0.10 17.70
N TRP A 14 -1.37 -0.04 17.93
CA TRP A 14 -1.98 -0.23 19.24
C TRP A 14 -2.04 -1.71 19.62
N GLY A 15 -1.69 -2.04 20.88
CA GLY A 15 -1.66 -3.41 21.42
C GLY A 15 -0.30 -3.84 21.98
N ARG A 16 -0.26 -4.93 22.78
CA ARG A 16 1.02 -5.48 23.27
C ARG A 16 1.85 -5.98 22.07
N SER A 17 3.17 -5.77 22.05
CA SER A 17 4.07 -6.20 20.96
C SER A 17 3.93 -7.68 20.56
N ILE A 18 3.58 -8.58 21.49
CA ILE A 18 3.26 -9.99 21.22
C ILE A 18 2.07 -10.20 20.24
N HIS A 19 1.21 -9.20 20.06
CA HIS A 19 0.11 -9.24 19.09
C HIS A 19 0.52 -8.69 17.71
N ASN A 20 1.65 -7.98 17.61
CA ASN A 20 2.18 -7.45 16.35
C ASN A 20 3.14 -8.39 15.63
N THR A 21 3.45 -9.55 16.22
CA THR A 21 4.41 -10.51 15.65
C THR A 21 4.08 -10.92 14.21
N ARG A 22 2.79 -10.98 13.84
CA ARG A 22 2.38 -11.33 12.46
C ARG A 22 2.68 -10.21 11.46
N ILE A 23 2.39 -8.95 11.81
CA ILE A 23 2.66 -7.82 10.91
C ILE A 23 4.18 -7.56 10.81
N GLU A 24 4.92 -7.79 11.89
CA GLU A 24 6.39 -7.70 11.90
C GLU A 24 7.04 -8.77 11.01
N ARG A 25 6.57 -10.03 11.08
CA ARG A 25 7.04 -11.09 10.16
C ARG A 25 6.71 -10.77 8.71
N LEU A 26 5.48 -10.34 8.45
CA LEU A 26 5.07 -9.93 7.11
C LEU A 26 5.95 -8.79 6.57
N TRP A 27 6.34 -7.85 7.43
CA TRP A 27 7.24 -6.77 7.03
C TRP A 27 8.64 -7.27 6.63
N VAL A 28 9.15 -8.30 7.31
CA VAL A 28 10.40 -8.97 6.91
C VAL A 28 10.23 -9.63 5.54
N ASP A 29 9.10 -10.29 5.30
CA ASP A 29 8.81 -10.94 4.01
C ASP A 29 8.68 -9.92 2.88
N VAL A 30 7.98 -8.80 3.09
CA VAL A 30 7.90 -7.65 2.17
C VAL A 30 9.29 -7.12 1.83
N THR A 31 10.12 -6.94 2.86
CA THR A 31 11.49 -6.43 2.69
C THR A 31 12.33 -7.41 1.88
N ASN A 32 12.22 -8.71 2.14
CA ASN A 32 12.97 -9.72 1.40
C ASN A 32 12.47 -9.90 -0.04
N ALA A 33 11.17 -9.77 -0.27
CA ALA A 33 10.55 -10.01 -1.58
C ALA A 33 10.92 -8.94 -2.61
N PHE A 34 10.72 -7.66 -2.28
CA PHE A 34 11.01 -6.56 -3.20
C PHE A 34 11.67 -5.35 -2.55
N GLY A 35 11.46 -5.13 -1.24
CA GLY A 35 12.00 -3.94 -0.55
C GLY A 35 13.53 -3.83 -0.63
N ARG A 36 14.25 -4.94 -0.43
CA ARG A 36 15.71 -4.99 -0.49
C ARG A 36 16.23 -4.68 -1.89
N LYS A 37 15.62 -5.26 -2.93
CA LYS A 37 15.96 -5.01 -4.34
C LYS A 37 15.96 -3.51 -4.65
N TRP A 38 14.87 -2.82 -4.31
CA TRP A 38 14.73 -1.39 -4.59
C TRP A 38 15.63 -0.53 -3.70
N SER A 39 15.81 -0.91 -2.43
CA SER A 39 16.75 -0.24 -1.53
C SER A 39 18.19 -0.30 -2.04
N GLU A 40 18.65 -1.49 -2.46
CA GLU A 40 20.00 -1.68 -3.02
C GLU A 40 20.16 -0.94 -4.36
N PHE A 41 19.10 -0.91 -5.17
CA PHE A 41 19.09 -0.18 -6.43
C PHE A 41 19.26 1.33 -6.21
N PHE A 42 18.48 1.94 -5.32
CA PHE A 42 18.61 3.37 -5.04
C PHE A 42 19.94 3.72 -4.38
N TYR A 43 20.47 2.86 -3.52
CA TYR A 43 21.81 3.04 -2.96
C TYR A 43 22.90 3.02 -4.04
N THR A 44 22.74 2.15 -5.05
CA THR A 44 23.64 2.08 -6.20
C THR A 44 23.53 3.35 -7.05
N LEU A 45 22.33 3.89 -7.24
CA LEU A 45 22.13 5.16 -7.95
C LEU A 45 22.78 6.34 -7.23
N GLU A 46 22.71 6.38 -5.90
CA GLU A 46 23.35 7.41 -5.08
C GLU A 46 24.87 7.34 -5.18
N THR A 47 25.43 6.13 -5.02
CA THR A 47 26.88 5.93 -4.99
C THR A 47 27.53 6.13 -6.37
N ASN A 48 26.91 5.62 -7.43
CA ASN A 48 27.56 5.48 -8.74
C ASN A 48 26.95 6.37 -9.85
N HIS A 49 25.72 6.86 -9.68
CA HIS A 49 24.97 7.53 -10.75
C HIS A 49 24.44 8.92 -10.36
N GLY A 50 24.99 9.51 -9.28
CA GLY A 50 24.74 10.90 -8.90
C GLY A 50 23.33 11.21 -8.42
N MET A 51 22.57 10.19 -7.99
CA MET A 51 21.30 10.42 -7.29
C MET A 51 21.59 11.15 -5.97
N ASN A 52 20.76 12.15 -5.65
CA ASN A 52 20.90 12.95 -4.45
C ASN A 52 19.57 12.91 -3.69
N PRO A 53 19.50 12.23 -2.53
CA PRO A 53 18.25 12.09 -1.77
C PRO A 53 17.80 13.41 -1.12
N LEU A 54 18.62 14.45 -1.11
CA LEU A 54 18.25 15.78 -0.62
C LEU A 54 17.68 16.69 -1.73
N ASN A 55 17.72 16.26 -2.99
CA ASN A 55 17.17 17.02 -4.11
C ASN A 55 15.74 16.57 -4.42
N GLU A 56 14.75 17.44 -4.18
CA GLU A 56 13.34 17.17 -4.45
C GLU A 56 13.08 16.79 -5.92
N ASP A 57 13.84 17.36 -6.87
CA ASP A 57 13.70 17.06 -8.30
C ASP A 57 14.12 15.62 -8.62
N HIS A 58 15.17 15.12 -7.93
CA HIS A 58 15.63 13.75 -8.07
C HIS A 58 14.61 12.77 -7.47
N ILE A 59 14.01 13.12 -6.31
CA ILE A 59 12.94 12.32 -5.70
C ILE A 59 11.73 12.24 -6.62
N TRP A 60 11.31 13.39 -7.20
CA TRP A 60 10.24 13.43 -8.18
C TRP A 60 10.55 12.53 -9.38
N LEU A 61 11.76 12.60 -9.91
CA LEU A 61 12.16 11.80 -11.07
C LEU A 61 12.18 10.30 -10.75
N LEU A 62 12.63 9.90 -9.55
CA LEU A 62 12.57 8.51 -9.10
C LEU A 62 11.12 8.00 -9.05
N HIS A 63 10.21 8.79 -8.49
CA HIS A 63 8.79 8.43 -8.46
C HIS A 63 8.24 8.31 -9.89
N TRP A 64 8.56 9.24 -10.77
CA TRP A 64 8.07 9.22 -12.15
C TRP A 64 8.59 8.00 -12.94
N LEU A 65 9.83 7.55 -12.67
CA LEU A 65 10.45 6.44 -13.39
C LEU A 65 10.15 5.05 -12.86
N PHE A 66 10.04 4.90 -11.53
CA PHE A 66 10.10 3.60 -10.88
C PHE A 66 8.90 3.28 -9.99
N LEU A 67 8.01 4.25 -9.72
CA LEU A 67 6.85 4.01 -8.85
C LEU A 67 5.93 2.92 -9.42
N GLU A 68 5.71 2.91 -10.72
CA GLU A 68 4.88 1.90 -11.37
C GLU A 68 5.50 0.49 -11.25
N ASP A 69 6.83 0.39 -11.39
CA ASP A 69 7.53 -0.89 -11.27
C ASP A 69 7.54 -1.40 -9.82
N MET A 70 7.73 -0.49 -8.84
CA MET A 70 7.59 -0.82 -7.42
C MET A 70 6.17 -1.27 -7.07
N ASN A 71 5.15 -0.59 -7.60
CA ASN A 71 3.75 -0.97 -7.39
C ASN A 71 3.46 -2.34 -7.99
N ARG A 72 3.99 -2.64 -9.18
CA ARG A 72 3.87 -3.95 -9.81
C ARG A 72 4.52 -5.05 -8.98
N ASP A 73 5.74 -4.83 -8.50
CA ASP A 73 6.43 -5.76 -7.59
C ASP A 73 5.62 -5.97 -6.29
N ALA A 74 5.03 -4.92 -5.74
CA ALA A 74 4.19 -5.00 -4.55
C ALA A 74 2.88 -5.78 -4.80
N VAL A 75 2.23 -5.59 -5.95
CA VAL A 75 1.04 -6.36 -6.36
C VAL A 75 1.39 -7.83 -6.60
N ASN A 76 2.54 -8.11 -7.22
CA ASN A 76 3.02 -9.48 -7.41
C ASN A 76 3.24 -10.15 -6.05
N PHE A 77 3.96 -9.49 -5.13
CA PHE A 77 4.14 -9.99 -3.77
C PHE A 77 2.80 -10.21 -3.07
N GLN A 78 1.85 -9.28 -3.17
CA GLN A 78 0.52 -9.43 -2.57
C GLN A 78 -0.17 -10.69 -3.10
N ASN A 79 -0.14 -10.93 -4.40
CA ASN A 79 -0.75 -12.12 -5.00
C ASN A 79 -0.04 -13.39 -4.52
N GLU A 80 1.28 -13.46 -4.63
CA GLU A 80 2.07 -14.61 -4.18
C GLU A 80 1.82 -14.91 -2.70
N TRP A 81 1.86 -13.88 -1.87
CA TRP A 81 1.62 -14.01 -0.44
C TRP A 81 0.18 -14.40 -0.13
N ASN A 82 -0.83 -13.89 -0.81
CA ASN A 82 -2.21 -14.26 -0.52
C ASN A 82 -2.54 -15.71 -0.90
N PHE A 83 -1.86 -16.26 -1.90
CA PHE A 83 -2.10 -17.61 -2.43
C PHE A 83 -1.09 -18.68 -1.97
N HIS A 84 0.00 -18.31 -1.28
CA HIS A 84 0.94 -19.30 -0.75
C HIS A 84 0.32 -20.15 0.37
N THR A 85 0.90 -21.32 0.59
CA THR A 85 0.45 -22.25 1.63
C THR A 85 1.16 -21.96 2.94
N LEU A 86 0.42 -21.58 3.97
CA LEU A 86 0.91 -21.50 5.35
C LEU A 86 0.86 -22.87 6.01
N ALA A 87 1.94 -23.25 6.67
CA ALA A 87 1.97 -24.41 7.56
C ALA A 87 1.39 -24.02 8.92
N LEU A 88 0.16 -24.45 9.21
CA LEU A 88 -0.53 -24.17 10.46
C LEU A 88 -0.75 -25.48 11.24
N ARG A 89 -0.87 -25.35 12.56
CA ARG A 89 -1.09 -26.49 13.46
C ARG A 89 -2.38 -27.27 13.14
N GLU A 90 -3.38 -26.57 12.60
CA GLU A 90 -4.71 -27.10 12.27
C GLU A 90 -4.80 -27.59 10.81
N GLY A 91 -3.69 -27.54 10.06
CA GLY A 91 -3.61 -27.95 8.66
C GLY A 91 -3.22 -26.79 7.74
N ASN A 92 -2.56 -27.15 6.64
CA ASN A 92 -2.06 -26.19 5.67
C ASN A 92 -3.20 -25.39 5.02
N GLN A 93 -3.11 -24.07 5.03
CA GLN A 93 -4.14 -23.18 4.45
C GLN A 93 -3.51 -21.97 3.78
N ARG A 94 -4.23 -21.37 2.84
CA ARG A 94 -3.80 -20.12 2.16
C ARG A 94 -4.32 -18.90 2.91
N PRO A 95 -3.56 -17.80 3.01
CA PRO A 95 -4.03 -16.57 3.67
C PRO A 95 -5.40 -16.08 3.16
N VAL A 96 -5.63 -16.15 1.84
CA VAL A 96 -6.92 -15.76 1.25
C VAL A 96 -8.09 -16.62 1.74
N VAL A 97 -7.86 -17.92 1.96
CA VAL A 97 -8.90 -18.85 2.46
C VAL A 97 -9.17 -18.56 3.93
N LEU A 98 -8.12 -18.36 4.74
CA LEU A 98 -8.26 -18.00 6.14
C LEU A 98 -9.01 -16.69 6.33
N PHE A 99 -8.72 -15.70 5.46
CA PHE A 99 -9.44 -14.43 5.46
C PHE A 99 -10.92 -14.62 5.14
N LEU A 100 -11.25 -15.36 4.08
CA LEU A 100 -12.64 -15.62 3.68
C LEU A 100 -13.41 -16.37 4.77
N VAL A 101 -12.83 -17.44 5.33
CA VAL A 101 -13.43 -18.20 6.44
C VAL A 101 -13.63 -17.30 7.66
N GLY A 102 -12.65 -16.47 7.99
CA GLY A 102 -12.75 -15.49 9.07
C GLY A 102 -13.90 -14.50 8.87
N CYS A 103 -14.07 -13.98 7.65
CA CYS A 103 -15.19 -13.11 7.30
C CYS A 103 -16.55 -13.82 7.46
N LEU A 104 -16.65 -15.08 7.06
CA LEU A 104 -17.88 -15.87 7.20
C LEU A 104 -18.23 -16.17 8.67
N GLN A 105 -17.22 -16.42 9.51
CA GLN A 105 -17.42 -16.79 10.91
C GLN A 105 -17.61 -15.59 11.84
N LEU A 106 -16.90 -14.48 11.58
CA LEU A 106 -16.76 -13.35 12.51
C LEU A 106 -17.28 -12.02 11.93
N GLY A 107 -17.88 -12.06 10.73
CA GLY A 107 -18.28 -10.89 9.96
C GLY A 107 -17.12 -10.28 9.18
N ALA A 108 -17.45 -9.53 8.13
CA ALA A 108 -16.46 -8.81 7.33
C ALA A 108 -15.74 -7.74 8.17
N ARG A 109 -14.41 -7.82 8.25
CA ARG A 109 -13.56 -6.82 8.93
C ARG A 109 -12.52 -6.28 7.97
N GLY A 110 -12.26 -4.98 8.02
CA GLY A 110 -11.27 -4.33 7.15
C GLY A 110 -11.70 -4.20 5.68
N ILE A 111 -12.93 -4.59 5.35
CA ILE A 111 -13.57 -4.29 4.08
C ILE A 111 -14.43 -3.07 4.32
N THR A 112 -13.97 -1.90 3.87
CA THR A 112 -14.87 -0.75 3.74
C THR A 112 -15.77 -1.07 2.55
N LEU A 113 -16.95 -1.61 2.80
CA LEU A 113 -17.99 -1.61 1.78
C LEU A 113 -18.27 -0.15 1.49
N ARG A 114 -17.73 0.37 0.38
CA ARG A 114 -18.29 1.55 -0.25
C ARG A 114 -19.66 1.11 -0.74
N MET A 115 -20.64 1.17 0.15
CA MET A 115 -22.01 1.39 -0.28
C MET A 115 -22.01 2.83 -0.78
N GLU A 116 -21.46 3.05 -1.98
CA GLU A 116 -22.06 4.08 -2.82
C GLU A 116 -23.52 3.65 -2.96
N ASP A 117 -24.45 4.60 -2.87
CA ASP A 117 -25.88 4.36 -2.93
C ASP A 117 -26.25 3.69 -4.27
N ASP A 118 -25.99 2.39 -4.39
CA ASP A 118 -26.43 1.54 -5.49
C ASP A 118 -27.93 1.43 -5.31
N GLU A 119 -28.67 2.32 -5.98
CA GLU A 119 -30.15 2.30 -6.00
C GLU A 119 -30.71 0.93 -6.45
N ASP A 120 -29.89 0.12 -7.14
CA ASP A 120 -30.23 -1.23 -7.55
C ASP A 120 -30.08 -2.30 -6.44
N TYR A 121 -29.37 -2.03 -5.32
CA TYR A 121 -29.31 -2.97 -4.20
C TYR A 121 -30.67 -3.09 -3.47
N PHE A 122 -31.49 -2.04 -3.53
CA PHE A 122 -32.84 -2.00 -2.95
C PHE A 122 -33.94 -2.31 -3.97
N ARG A 123 -33.61 -2.53 -5.24
CA ARG A 123 -34.61 -2.87 -6.25
C ARG A 123 -34.91 -4.37 -6.15
N ASP A 124 -36.01 -4.68 -5.47
CA ASP A 124 -36.59 -6.03 -5.37
C ASP A 124 -36.64 -6.68 -6.77
N PRO A 125 -35.77 -7.66 -7.08
CA PRO A 125 -35.80 -8.34 -8.35
C PRO A 125 -36.81 -9.48 -8.23
N ASN A 126 -38.10 -9.12 -8.24
CA ASN A 126 -39.24 -10.04 -8.32
C ASN A 126 -39.02 -11.41 -7.62
N GLY A 127 -39.17 -11.43 -6.29
CA GLY A 127 -39.98 -12.50 -5.68
C GLY A 127 -39.26 -13.76 -5.20
N PHE A 128 -38.01 -13.69 -4.73
CA PHE A 128 -37.44 -14.74 -3.87
C PHE A 128 -36.60 -14.14 -2.74
N GLY A 129 -37.25 -13.73 -1.66
CA GLY A 129 -36.60 -13.34 -0.41
C GLY A 129 -37.65 -13.03 0.66
N LEU A 130 -37.52 -13.67 1.81
CA LEU A 130 -38.38 -13.44 2.98
C LEU A 130 -38.40 -11.94 3.36
N PRO A 131 -39.48 -11.44 4.00
CA PRO A 131 -39.57 -10.04 4.40
C PRO A 131 -38.36 -9.65 5.24
N PHE A 132 -37.58 -8.70 4.74
CA PHE A 132 -36.47 -8.10 5.47
C PHE A 132 -37.03 -7.44 6.73
N ASN A 133 -36.74 -8.04 7.88
CA ASN A 133 -37.02 -7.44 9.17
C ASN A 133 -35.77 -6.60 9.54
N PRO A 134 -35.89 -5.28 9.73
CA PRO A 134 -34.73 -4.42 10.03
C PRO A 134 -33.99 -4.82 11.31
N ASP A 135 -34.62 -5.60 12.18
CA ASP A 135 -34.05 -6.15 13.40
C ASP A 135 -33.22 -7.44 13.18
N ASP A 136 -33.34 -8.09 12.02
CA ASP A 136 -32.59 -9.32 11.66
C ASP A 136 -31.24 -9.02 11.00
N ASN A 137 -30.71 -7.81 11.18
CA ASN A 137 -29.45 -7.40 10.59
C ASN A 137 -28.28 -8.21 11.22
N PRO A 138 -27.62 -9.14 10.50
CA PRO A 138 -26.50 -9.91 11.06
C PRO A 138 -25.25 -9.03 11.28
N ILE A 139 -25.33 -7.75 10.86
CA ILE A 139 -24.31 -6.71 11.00
C ILE A 139 -24.22 -6.18 12.45
N SER A 140 -25.05 -6.66 13.38
CA SER A 140 -24.93 -6.31 14.82
C SER A 140 -23.57 -6.71 15.45
N GLY A 141 -22.79 -7.57 14.78
CA GLY A 141 -21.41 -7.87 15.17
C GLY A 141 -20.42 -6.71 15.00
N PHE A 142 -20.77 -5.65 14.27
CA PHE A 142 -19.87 -4.53 14.00
C PHE A 142 -19.70 -3.59 15.21
N ASP A 143 -20.74 -3.43 16.05
CA ASP A 143 -20.69 -2.57 17.24
C ASP A 143 -20.22 -3.29 18.51
N ALA A 144 -20.26 -4.62 18.56
CA ALA A 144 -19.85 -5.40 19.73
C ALA A 144 -18.34 -5.29 20.08
N ILE A 145 -17.50 -4.85 19.13
CA ILE A 145 -16.04 -4.67 19.36
C ILE A 145 -15.71 -3.29 19.93
N ARG A 146 -16.62 -2.30 19.84
CA ARG A 146 -16.39 -1.00 20.52
C ARG A 146 -16.31 -1.14 22.05
N GLY A 147 -16.77 -2.27 22.60
CA GLY A 147 -16.76 -2.56 24.03
C GLY A 147 -15.54 -3.29 24.57
N THR A 148 -14.63 -3.82 23.73
CA THR A 148 -13.42 -4.48 24.25
C THR A 148 -12.41 -3.45 24.74
N GLN A 149 -12.56 -3.06 26.01
CA GLN A 149 -11.50 -2.38 26.74
C GLN A 149 -10.24 -3.24 26.67
N SER A 150 -9.16 -2.64 26.18
CA SER A 150 -7.83 -3.25 26.29
C SER A 150 -7.56 -3.57 27.74
N LEU A 151 -7.14 -4.81 28.00
CA LEU A 151 -6.71 -5.30 29.32
C LEU A 151 -5.53 -4.49 29.92
N ASN A 152 -4.99 -3.51 29.18
CA ASN A 152 -3.89 -2.64 29.57
C ASN A 152 -4.27 -1.15 29.67
N GLY A 153 -5.54 -0.76 29.54
CA GLY A 153 -5.96 0.64 29.66
C GLY A 153 -5.60 1.54 28.47
N ASP A 154 -4.96 1.02 27.42
CA ASP A 154 -4.77 1.75 26.18
C ASP A 154 -6.09 1.80 25.40
N ALA A 155 -6.64 3.00 25.19
CA ALA A 155 -7.88 3.16 24.42
C ALA A 155 -7.68 2.80 22.94
N VAL A 156 -8.60 2.02 22.35
CA VAL A 156 -8.64 1.76 20.91
C VAL A 156 -8.75 3.10 20.18
N PRO A 157 -7.86 3.43 19.22
CA PRO A 157 -7.97 4.65 18.44
C PRO A 157 -9.31 4.69 17.69
N GLN A 158 -10.05 5.80 17.80
CA GLN A 158 -11.36 5.96 17.12
C GLN A 158 -11.27 5.98 15.59
N ARG A 159 -10.06 6.18 15.03
CA ARG A 159 -9.78 6.15 13.60
C ARG A 159 -8.37 5.62 13.35
N LEU A 160 -8.16 5.01 12.18
CA LEU A 160 -6.83 4.64 11.69
C LEU A 160 -6.01 5.87 11.34
N ASN A 161 -4.68 5.71 11.28
CA ASN A 161 -3.77 6.77 10.85
C ASN A 161 -3.99 7.09 9.37
N THR A 162 -4.22 8.36 9.05
CA THR A 162 -4.24 8.86 7.66
C THR A 162 -2.92 9.55 7.40
N ILE A 163 -2.13 9.02 6.46
CA ILE A 163 -0.88 9.64 6.02
C ILE A 163 -1.22 10.47 4.79
N ASP A 164 -1.35 11.79 4.97
CA ASP A 164 -1.48 12.72 3.85
C ASP A 164 -0.08 12.91 3.23
N SER A 165 0.19 12.20 2.12
CA SER A 165 1.39 12.40 1.32
C SER A 165 1.10 13.48 0.27
N PRO A 166 1.52 14.75 0.47
CA PRO A 166 1.33 15.77 -0.56
C PRO A 166 2.04 15.34 -1.85
N PRO A 167 1.46 15.63 -3.03
CA PRO A 167 2.11 15.29 -4.30
C PRO A 167 3.45 16.04 -4.41
N LEU A 168 4.48 15.35 -4.87
CA LEU A 168 5.78 15.96 -5.13
C LEU A 168 5.62 17.09 -6.15
N ARG A 169 6.32 18.21 -5.92
CA ARG A 169 6.35 19.31 -6.87
C ARG A 169 7.03 18.82 -8.15
N CYS A 170 6.33 18.89 -9.27
CA CYS A 170 6.89 18.52 -10.56
C CYS A 170 7.77 19.68 -11.07
N PRO A 171 9.08 19.46 -11.31
CA PRO A 171 9.99 20.52 -11.74
C PRO A 171 9.83 20.91 -13.21
N ILE A 172 9.22 20.02 -14.01
CA ILE A 172 9.13 20.15 -15.48
C ILE A 172 7.69 20.31 -15.96
N THR A 173 7.52 21.05 -17.06
CA THR A 173 6.19 21.31 -17.65
C THR A 173 5.58 20.05 -18.28
N PRO A 174 4.25 19.98 -18.50
CA PRO A 174 3.63 18.83 -19.17
C PRO A 174 4.17 18.58 -20.59
N ARG A 175 4.67 19.62 -21.27
CA ARG A 175 5.33 19.48 -22.58
C ARG A 175 6.69 18.79 -22.44
N GLU A 176 7.47 19.19 -21.45
CA GLU A 176 8.77 18.58 -21.11
C GLU A 176 8.62 17.12 -20.67
N GLN A 177 7.57 16.79 -19.92
CA GLN A 177 7.26 15.40 -19.54
C GLN A 177 7.06 14.50 -20.77
N ARG A 178 6.43 15.01 -21.84
CA ARG A 178 6.28 14.24 -23.09
C ARG A 178 7.62 14.02 -23.80
N ILE A 179 8.52 14.99 -23.73
CA ILE A 179 9.88 14.87 -24.29
C ILE A 179 10.65 13.80 -23.51
N LEU A 180 10.56 13.83 -22.17
CA LEU A 180 11.15 12.82 -21.30
C LEU A 180 10.59 11.43 -21.61
N ALA A 181 9.27 11.27 -21.68
CA ALA A 181 8.62 10.00 -22.01
C ALA A 181 9.05 9.44 -23.36
N ARG A 182 9.11 10.29 -24.40
CA ARG A 182 9.59 9.88 -25.72
C ARG A 182 11.07 9.48 -25.71
N GLY A 183 11.90 10.17 -24.94
CA GLY A 183 13.32 9.83 -24.79
C GLY A 183 13.56 8.49 -24.09
N LEU A 184 12.55 7.96 -23.39
CA LEU A 184 12.66 6.76 -22.56
C LEU A 184 11.82 5.58 -23.06
N GLU A 185 11.09 5.72 -24.17
CA GLU A 185 10.13 4.72 -24.67
C GLU A 185 10.70 3.29 -24.76
N GLY A 186 11.97 3.14 -25.16
CA GLY A 186 12.65 1.84 -25.24
C GLY A 186 13.14 1.26 -23.91
N TYR A 187 13.15 2.04 -22.83
CA TYR A 187 13.68 1.65 -21.52
C TYR A 187 12.59 1.41 -20.47
N LEU A 188 11.36 1.86 -20.72
CA LEU A 188 10.25 1.80 -19.75
C LEU A 188 9.71 0.39 -19.52
N THR A 189 9.92 -0.55 -20.45
CA THR A 189 9.40 -1.92 -20.35
C THR A 189 10.36 -2.90 -19.69
N ALA A 190 11.65 -2.56 -19.59
CA ALA A 190 12.67 -3.46 -19.07
C ALA A 190 12.75 -3.43 -17.54
N SER A 191 12.89 -4.61 -16.92
CA SER A 191 13.02 -4.79 -15.47
C SER A 191 14.45 -5.13 -15.02
N ASP A 192 15.36 -5.31 -15.97
CA ASP A 192 16.76 -5.64 -15.69
C ASP A 192 17.49 -4.47 -15.04
N TRP A 193 18.35 -4.77 -14.07
CA TRP A 193 19.10 -3.76 -13.30
C TRP A 193 19.89 -2.78 -14.20
N ILE A 194 20.50 -3.29 -15.26
CA ILE A 194 21.26 -2.48 -16.24
C ILE A 194 20.31 -1.49 -16.93
N MET A 195 19.14 -1.96 -17.34
CA MET A 195 18.16 -1.14 -18.05
C MET A 195 17.53 -0.10 -17.12
N LEU A 196 17.25 -0.45 -15.86
CA LEU A 196 16.77 0.51 -14.85
C LEU A 196 17.82 1.61 -14.57
N THR A 197 19.10 1.23 -14.54
CA THR A 197 20.20 2.17 -14.36
C THR A 197 20.35 3.12 -15.56
N GLU A 198 20.29 2.59 -16.78
CA GLU A 198 20.32 3.41 -18.00
C GLU A 198 19.09 4.30 -18.11
N ARG A 199 17.91 3.81 -17.70
CA ARG A 199 16.69 4.61 -17.61
C ARG A 199 16.89 5.83 -16.71
N TRP A 200 17.46 5.66 -15.51
CA TRP A 200 17.82 6.76 -14.61
C TRP A 200 18.79 7.74 -15.27
N ARG A 201 19.91 7.22 -15.79
CA ARG A 201 20.97 8.04 -16.38
C ARG A 201 20.43 8.93 -17.51
N ARG A 202 19.67 8.35 -18.45
CA ARG A 202 19.06 9.07 -19.56
C ARG A 202 18.04 10.09 -19.10
N ALA A 203 17.21 9.73 -18.14
CA ALA A 203 16.22 10.64 -17.60
C ALA A 203 16.87 11.86 -16.94
N CYS A 204 17.94 11.66 -16.15
CA CYS A 204 18.72 12.74 -15.56
C CYS A 204 19.38 13.64 -16.60
N GLU A 205 19.98 13.06 -17.65
CA GLU A 205 20.57 13.81 -18.76
C GLU A 205 19.54 14.71 -19.45
N ILE A 206 18.35 14.16 -19.74
CA ILE A 206 17.24 14.91 -20.36
C ILE A 206 16.76 16.02 -19.42
N CYS A 207 16.46 15.72 -18.15
CA CYS A 207 16.02 16.73 -17.18
C CYS A 207 17.05 17.84 -16.99
N ALA A 208 18.35 17.51 -16.90
CA ALA A 208 19.41 18.51 -16.79
C ALA A 208 19.56 19.36 -18.06
N SER A 209 19.25 18.82 -19.25
CA SER A 209 19.23 19.61 -20.49
C SER A 209 18.06 20.58 -20.54
N LEU A 210 16.88 20.16 -20.05
CA LEU A 210 15.67 20.98 -20.03
C LEU A 210 15.77 22.12 -19.01
N LEU A 211 16.32 21.84 -17.83
CA LEU A 211 16.54 22.85 -16.79
C LEU A 211 17.59 23.90 -17.18
N ARG A 212 18.59 23.54 -18.01
CA ARG A 212 19.60 24.48 -18.52
C ARG A 212 19.09 25.43 -19.61
N GLN A 213 17.98 25.10 -20.25
CA GLN A 213 17.38 25.94 -21.30
C GLN A 213 16.39 26.98 -20.75
N ARG A 214 16.23 27.02 -19.43
CA ARG A 214 15.34 27.92 -18.70
C ARG A 214 16.13 29.03 -18.04
#